data_AF-A0A1S6EV67-F1
#
_entry.id   AF-A0A1S6EV67-F1
#
_cell.length_a   1.000
_cell.length_b   1.000
_cell.length_c   1.000
_cell.angle_alpha   90.00
_cell.angle_beta   90.00
_cell.angle_gamma   90.00
#
_symmetry.space_group_name_H-M   'P 1'
#
loop_
_entity.id
_entity.type
_entity.pdbx_description
1 polymer ?
#
loop_
_entity_poly.entity_id
_entity_poly.type
_entity_poly.pdbx_seq_one_letter_code
_entity_poly.pdbx_strand_id
1 'polypeptide(L)' 'MGPRTRRAVAALGIVVFLTGYVWAAISLGARLPDHPLVQLLFYGIAGTAWGIPLLPLLSWAEGKPFGLRRSRPD' A
#
# COMPACT_ATOMS: atom_id res chain seq x y z
N MET A 1 -6.76 20.99 8.03
CA MET A 1 -5.37 20.61 8.39
C MET A 1 -4.42 21.17 7.34
N GLY A 2 -3.29 21.76 7.75
CA GLY A 2 -2.29 22.25 6.80
C GLY A 2 -1.71 21.12 5.94
N PRO A 3 -1.16 21.41 4.74
CA PRO A 3 -0.58 20.40 3.84
C PRO A 3 0.51 19.55 4.51
N ARG A 4 1.27 20.13 5.45
CA ARG A 4 2.31 19.43 6.22
C ARG A 4 1.72 18.38 7.17
N THR A 5 0.64 18.71 7.89
CA THR A 5 -0.02 17.78 8.82
C THR A 5 -0.64 16.59 8.09
N ARG A 6 -1.28 16.83 6.93
CA ARG A 6 -1.86 15.73 6.12
C ARG A 6 -0.79 14.75 5.63
N ARG A 7 0.38 15.25 5.23
CA ARG A 7 1.54 14.42 4.86
C ARG A 7 2.08 13.61 6.04
N ALA A 8 2.18 14.22 7.23
CA ALA A 8 2.64 13.52 8.43
C ALA A 8 1.66 12.40 8.83
N VAL A 9 0.35 12.67 8.80
CA VAL A 9 -0.68 11.67 9.10
C VAL A 9 -0.69 10.56 8.06
N ALA A 10 -0.55 10.90 6.77
CA ALA A 10 -0.44 9.89 5.72
C ALA A 10 0.80 9.03 5.90
N ALA A 11 1.98 9.62 6.13
CA ALA A 11 3.21 8.86 6.38
C ALA A 11 3.07 7.92 7.58
N LEU A 12 2.49 8.39 8.69
CA LEU A 12 2.24 7.55 9.86
C LEU A 12 1.26 6.41 9.55
N GLY A 13 0.16 6.71 8.85
CA GLY A 13 -0.82 5.72 8.42
C GLY A 13 -0.21 4.64 7.51
N ILE A 14 0.69 5.04 6.62
CA ILE A 14 1.45 4.12 5.75
C ILE A 14 2.30 3.17 6.59
N VAL A 15 3.07 3.69 7.55
CA VAL A 15 3.92 2.86 8.41
C VAL A 15 3.07 1.86 9.20
N VAL A 16 2.00 2.34 9.85
CA VAL A 16 1.09 1.47 10.62
C VAL A 16 0.47 0.39 9.74
N PHE A 17 -0.01 0.76 8.55
CA PHE A 17 -0.57 -0.18 7.59
C PHE A 17 0.47 -1.24 7.17
N LEU A 18 1.66 -0.81 6.77
CA LEU A 18 2.72 -1.72 6.32
C LEU A 18 3.16 -2.67 7.43
N THR A 19 3.30 -2.20 8.66
CA THR A 19 3.61 -3.04 9.81
C THR A 19 2.53 -4.11 10.02
N GLY A 20 1.25 -3.72 10.04
CA GLY A 20 0.14 -4.66 10.16
C GLY A 20 0.04 -5.64 9.00
N TYR A 21 0.26 -5.16 7.77
CA TYR A 21 0.22 -5.97 6.55
C TYR A 21 1.33 -7.02 6.54
N VAL A 22 2.57 -6.63 6.84
CA VAL A 22 3.70 -7.58 6.90
C VAL A 22 3.49 -8.60 8.00
N TRP A 23 3.01 -8.18 9.17
CA TRP A 23 2.68 -9.09 10.26
C TRP A 23 1.60 -10.11 9.85
N ALA A 24 0.54 -9.65 9.18
CA ALA A 24 -0.51 -10.53 8.65
C ALA A 24 0.03 -11.49 7.57
N ALA A 25 0.86 -11.00 6.66
CA ALA A 25 1.46 -11.80 5.59
C ALA A 25 2.34 -12.93 6.14
N ILE A 26 3.21 -12.63 7.12
CA ILE A 26 4.06 -13.65 7.76
C ILE A 26 3.21 -14.64 8.56
N SER A 27 2.23 -14.14 9.30
CA SER A 27 1.34 -14.98 10.13
C SER A 27 0.48 -15.92 9.28
N LEU A 28 0.01 -15.48 8.12
CA LEU A 28 -0.65 -16.35 7.14
C LEU A 28 0.37 -17.30 6.53
N GLY A 29 1.50 -16.80 6.05
CA GLY A 29 2.60 -17.58 5.46
C GLY A 29 2.99 -18.79 6.29
N ALA A 30 3.10 -18.64 7.61
CA ALA A 30 3.44 -19.71 8.54
C ALA A 30 2.36 -20.82 8.66
N ARG A 31 1.13 -20.58 8.19
CA ARG A 31 0.02 -21.54 8.19
C ARG A 31 -0.21 -22.19 6.83
N LEU A 32 0.50 -21.74 5.77
CA LEU A 32 0.34 -22.32 4.44
C LEU A 32 0.99 -23.70 4.37
N PRO A 33 0.46 -24.62 3.54
CA PRO A 33 1.10 -25.90 3.26
C PRO A 33 2.50 -25.71 2.68
N ASP A 34 3.40 -26.65 2.96
CA ASP A 34 4.77 -26.64 2.44
C ASP A 34 4.82 -27.09 0.96
N HIS A 35 4.21 -26.27 0.10
CA HIS A 35 4.16 -26.49 -1.34
C HIS A 35 4.73 -25.27 -2.08
N PRO A 36 5.74 -25.45 -2.95
CA PRO A 36 6.48 -24.33 -3.54
C PRO A 36 5.60 -23.41 -4.39
N LEU A 37 4.65 -23.96 -5.17
CA LEU A 37 3.72 -23.12 -5.95
C LEU A 37 2.80 -22.27 -5.07
N VAL A 38 2.39 -22.79 -3.91
CA VAL A 38 1.48 -22.09 -3.00
C VAL A 38 2.21 -20.93 -2.35
N GLN A 39 3.46 -21.15 -1.92
CA GLN A 39 4.32 -20.09 -1.40
C GLN A 39 4.63 -19.04 -2.48
N LEU A 40 4.95 -19.45 -3.71
CA LEU A 40 5.22 -18.54 -4.82
C LEU A 40 4.04 -17.62 -5.11
N LEU A 41 2.83 -18.19 -5.24
CA LEU A 41 1.62 -17.41 -5.49
C LEU A 41 1.29 -16.50 -4.31
N PHE A 42 1.35 -17.02 -3.09
CA PHE A 42 1.04 -16.24 -1.90
C PHE A 42 1.99 -15.06 -1.73
N TYR A 43 3.31 -15.29 -1.73
CA TYR A 43 4.29 -14.22 -1.56
C TYR A 43 4.39 -13.31 -2.79
N GLY A 44 4.14 -13.81 -4.00
CA GLY A 44 4.09 -12.98 -5.20
C GLY A 44 2.92 -12.00 -5.19
N ILE A 45 1.73 -12.45 -4.78
CA ILE A 45 0.55 -11.60 -4.62
C ILE A 45 0.74 -10.67 -3.42
N ALA A 46 1.16 -11.20 -2.27
CA ALA A 46 1.36 -10.39 -1.07
C ALA A 46 2.42 -9.29 -1.29
N GLY A 47 3.48 -9.59 -2.05
CA GLY A 47 4.54 -8.65 -2.39
C GLY A 47 4.14 -7.58 -3.41
N THR A 48 3.04 -7.73 -4.14
CA THR A 48 2.56 -6.75 -5.13
C THR A 48 1.28 -6.03 -4.70
N ALA A 49 0.42 -6.68 -3.92
CA ALA A 49 -0.88 -6.16 -3.52
C ALA A 49 -0.81 -4.99 -2.52
N TRP A 50 0.26 -4.88 -1.72
CA TRP A 50 0.41 -3.84 -0.69
C TRP A 50 0.42 -2.41 -1.25
N GLY A 51 0.82 -2.23 -2.52
CA GLY A 51 0.85 -0.92 -3.18
C GLY A 51 -0.54 -0.33 -3.43
N ILE A 52 -1.55 -1.18 -3.65
CA ILE A 52 -2.92 -0.75 -3.97
C ILE A 52 -3.51 0.17 -2.88
N PRO A 53 -3.50 -0.21 -1.58
CA PRO A 53 -4.01 0.64 -0.51
C PRO A 53 -3.17 1.89 -0.22
N LEU A 54 -1.93 1.99 -0.73
CA LEU A 54 -1.09 3.18 -0.56
C LEU A 54 -1.49 4.34 -1.47
N LEU A 55 -1.90 4.03 -2.69
CA LEU A 55 -2.28 5.01 -3.71
C LEU A 55 -3.35 6.01 -3.23
N PRO A 56 -4.48 5.59 -2.61
CA PRO A 56 -5.48 6.54 -2.12
C PRO A 56 -4.95 7.41 -0.98
N LEU A 57 -4.16 6.84 -0.05
CA LEU A 57 -3.59 7.58 1.09
C LEU A 57 -2.63 8.69 0.63
N LEU A 58 -1.79 8.38 -0.36
CA LEU A 58 -0.87 9.34 -0.98
C LEU A 58 -1.61 10.42 -1.77
N SER A 59 -2.61 10.04 -2.56
CA SER A 59 -3.44 10.98 -3.33
C SER A 59 -4.17 11.97 -2.41
N TRP A 60 -4.65 11.47 -1.26
CA TRP A 60 -5.20 12.30 -0.21
C TRP A 60 -4.12 13.22 0.34
N ALA A 61 -2.96 12.71 0.77
CA ALA A 61 -1.88 13.53 1.34
C ALA A 61 -1.48 14.72 0.43
N GLU A 62 -1.46 14.50 -0.87
CA GLU A 62 -1.13 15.51 -1.89
C GLU A 62 -2.29 16.42 -2.26
N GLY A 63 -3.52 16.03 -1.95
CA GLY A 63 -4.73 16.76 -2.34
C GLY A 63 -4.98 16.72 -3.85
N LYS A 64 -4.45 15.72 -4.55
CA LYS A 64 -4.64 15.52 -6.00
C LYS A 64 -5.32 14.18 -6.25
N PRO A 65 -6.43 14.14 -6.99
CA PRO A 65 -7.02 12.89 -7.45
C PRO A 65 -6.00 12.09 -8.26
N PHE A 66 -5.92 10.79 -7.97
CA PHE A 66 -5.09 9.85 -8.71
C PHE A 66 -5.52 9.86 -10.19
N GLY A 67 -4.61 10.17 -11.11
CA GLY A 67 -4.85 10.03 -12.56
C GLY A 67 -5.27 11.28 -13.34
N LEU A 68 -5.26 12.49 -12.77
CA LEU A 68 -5.44 13.71 -13.58
C LEU A 68 -4.19 13.99 -14.44
N ARG A 69 -4.16 13.40 -15.64
CA ARG A 69 -3.30 13.85 -16.73
C ARG A 69 -3.68 15.31 -17.00
N ARG A 70 -2.77 16.25 -16.75
CA ARG A 70 -2.93 17.61 -17.27
C ARG A 70 -2.88 17.51 -18.79
N SER A 71 -4.04 17.48 -19.44
CA SER A 71 -4.13 17.90 -20.84
C SER A 71 -3.67 19.35 -20.84
N ARG A 72 -2.47 19.60 -21.35
CA ARG A 72 -2.00 20.95 -21.69
C ARG A 72 -3.02 21.52 -22.68
N PRO A 73 -3.63 22.68 -22.41
CA PRO A 73 -4.28 23.44 -23.47
C PRO A 73 -3.18 24.15 -24.28
N ASP A 74 -3.04 23.73 -25.53
CA ASP A 74 -2.35 24.41 -26.63
C ASP A 74 -3.12 25.65 -27.12
#